data_AF-A0AAV8Y6S1-F1
#
_entry.id   AF-A0AAV8Y6S1-F1
#
_cell.length_a   1.000
_cell.length_b   1.000
_cell.length_c   1.000
_cell.angle_alpha   90.00
_cell.angle_beta   90.00
_cell.angle_gamma   90.00
#
_symmetry.space_group_name_H-M   'P 1'
#
loop_
_entity.id
_entity.type
_entity.pdbx_description
1 polymer ?
#
loop_
_entity_poly.entity_id
_entity_poly.type
_entity_poly.pdbx_seq_one_letter_code
_entity_poly.pdbx_strand_id
1 'polypeptide(L)'
;MNNIQSIYNSKNHDTIGMIVISENGHVVAGTSTNGAKFKIPGRVGDSPIPGAGAYADSEFGAAVATGDGDVMMRFLPSFLAVEQLRLGASPSKAAKIAITRIAEKFPSFFGGIVVADKKGNVGAACNGMDQFPFSVASDEYPNTIIKYVNCTSVSKKK
;
A
#
# COMPACT_ATOMS: atom_id res chain seq x y z
N MET A 1 -30.02 -28.17 -8.54
CA MET A 1 -29.54 -27.23 -7.52
C MET A 1 -28.57 -26.29 -8.18
N ASN A 2 -28.93 -25.01 -8.30
CA ASN A 2 -28.13 -24.01 -8.99
C ASN A 2 -26.76 -23.87 -8.31
N ASN A 3 -25.71 -24.03 -9.11
CA ASN A 3 -24.32 -23.92 -8.70
C ASN A 3 -24.03 -22.43 -8.44
N ILE A 4 -24.25 -21.97 -7.20
CA ILE A 4 -23.81 -20.64 -6.76
C ILE A 4 -22.29 -20.71 -6.72
N GLN A 5 -21.66 -20.33 -7.84
CA GLN A 5 -20.24 -20.05 -7.87
C GLN A 5 -19.98 -18.99 -6.81
N SER A 6 -19.26 -19.36 -5.76
CA SER A 6 -18.92 -18.48 -4.65
C SER A 6 -18.30 -17.20 -5.21
N ILE A 7 -19.08 -16.11 -5.19
CA ILE A 7 -18.63 -14.75 -5.51
C ILE A 7 -17.56 -14.28 -4.49
N TYR A 8 -17.33 -15.07 -3.44
CA TYR A 8 -16.36 -14.80 -2.39
C TYR A 8 -14.95 -15.27 -2.79
N ASN A 9 -14.11 -14.30 -3.15
CA ASN A 9 -12.66 -14.47 -3.22
C ASN A 9 -12.05 -14.31 -1.81
N SER A 10 -11.29 -15.32 -1.36
CA SER A 10 -10.55 -15.28 -0.09
C SER A 10 -9.44 -14.22 -0.06
N LYS A 11 -9.05 -13.70 -1.23
CA LYS A 11 -8.08 -12.61 -1.38
C LYS A 11 -8.71 -11.20 -1.31
N ASN A 12 -10.04 -11.07 -1.27
CA ASN A 12 -10.67 -9.76 -1.12
C ASN A 12 -10.56 -9.31 0.35
N HIS A 13 -9.77 -8.28 0.61
CA HIS A 13 -9.88 -7.45 1.80
C HIS A 13 -10.34 -6.05 1.37
N ASP A 14 -11.23 -5.43 2.14
CA ASP A 14 -11.66 -4.05 1.89
C ASP A 14 -10.78 -3.12 2.72
N THR A 15 -9.65 -2.70 2.14
CA THR A 15 -8.83 -1.64 2.72
C THR A 15 -8.60 -0.60 1.64
N ILE A 16 -9.05 0.62 1.90
CA ILE A 16 -8.71 1.79 1.13
C ILE A 16 -7.61 2.56 1.87
N GLY A 17 -6.57 2.94 1.13
CA GLY A 17 -5.57 3.90 1.56
C GLY A 17 -5.59 5.08 0.61
N MET A 18 -5.47 6.30 1.13
CA MET A 18 -5.49 7.52 0.35
C MET A 18 -4.39 8.47 0.80
N ILE A 19 -3.76 9.10 -0.18
CA ILE A 19 -2.81 10.21 0.02
C ILE A 19 -3.41 11.43 -0.67
N VAL A 20 -3.39 12.57 0.00
CA VAL A 20 -3.78 13.86 -0.58
C VAL A 20 -2.68 14.87 -0.32
N ILE A 21 -2.31 15.61 -1.37
CA ILE A 21 -1.38 16.74 -1.31
C ILE A 21 -2.22 17.97 -1.66
N SER A 22 -2.37 18.88 -0.70
CA SER A 22 -3.10 20.14 -0.90
C SER A 22 -2.28 21.14 -1.71
N GLU A 23 -2.94 22.16 -2.27
CA GLU A 23 -2.29 23.28 -2.99
C GLU A 23 -1.26 24.02 -2.13
N ASN A 24 -1.46 24.06 -0.81
CA ASN A 24 -0.52 24.66 0.15
C ASN A 24 0.69 23.75 0.48
N GLY A 25 0.80 22.59 -0.17
CA GLY A 25 1.88 21.62 0.06
C GLY A 25 1.69 20.76 1.31
N HIS A 26 0.58 20.86 2.03
CA HIS A 26 0.30 19.92 3.14
C HIS A 26 -0.02 18.53 2.59
N VAL A 27 0.64 17.53 3.15
CA VAL A 27 0.47 16.12 2.81
C VAL A 27 -0.30 15.42 3.92
N VAL A 28 -1.37 14.72 3.56
CA VAL A 28 -2.17 13.91 4.47
C VAL A 28 -2.32 12.49 3.92
N ALA A 29 -2.40 11.52 4.82
CA ALA A 29 -2.66 10.13 4.48
C ALA A 29 -3.64 9.50 5.46
N GLY A 30 -4.48 8.60 4.97
CA GLY A 30 -5.46 7.90 5.78
C GLY A 30 -5.81 6.54 5.21
N THR A 31 -6.28 5.66 6.07
CA THR A 31 -6.81 4.35 5.68
C THR A 31 -8.17 4.11 6.32
N SER A 32 -8.96 3.25 5.69
CA SER A 32 -10.18 2.70 6.27
C SER A 32 -10.37 1.26 5.83
N THR A 33 -10.86 0.41 6.74
CA THR A 33 -11.01 -1.02 6.50
C THR A 33 -12.05 -1.67 7.42
N ASN A 34 -12.67 -2.75 6.97
CA ASN A 34 -13.40 -3.69 7.84
C ASN A 34 -12.49 -4.81 8.41
N GLY A 35 -11.22 -4.87 8.01
CA GLY A 35 -10.22 -5.84 8.43
C GLY A 35 -10.28 -7.17 7.68
N ALA A 36 -9.55 -8.17 8.18
CA ALA A 36 -9.55 -9.50 7.56
C ALA A 36 -10.90 -10.23 7.78
N LYS A 37 -11.33 -11.01 6.79
CA LYS A 37 -12.47 -11.91 6.91
C LYS A 37 -12.22 -12.92 8.03
N PHE A 38 -13.26 -13.22 8.82
CA PHE A 38 -13.24 -14.19 9.93
C PHE A 38 -12.18 -13.90 11.01
N LYS A 39 -11.74 -12.65 11.13
CA LYS A 39 -10.81 -12.23 12.18
C LYS A 39 -11.39 -12.52 13.57
N ILE A 40 -10.51 -12.88 14.50
CA ILE A 40 -10.85 -13.02 15.92
C ILE A 40 -11.50 -11.71 16.41
N PRO A 41 -12.61 -11.74 17.17
CA PRO A 41 -13.19 -10.54 17.76
C PRO A 41 -12.14 -9.71 18.51
N GLY A 42 -12.09 -8.41 18.23
CA GLY A 42 -11.08 -7.51 18.80
C GLY A 42 -9.75 -7.44 18.04
N ARG A 43 -9.54 -8.24 16.98
CA ARG A 43 -8.33 -8.15 16.15
C ARG A 43 -8.23 -6.79 15.46
N VAL A 44 -7.08 -6.13 15.63
CA VAL A 44 -6.68 -4.89 14.94
C VAL A 44 -5.54 -5.19 13.97
N GLY A 45 -5.67 -4.72 12.73
CA GLY A 45 -4.64 -4.87 11.69
C GLY A 45 -3.71 -3.67 11.58
N ASP A 46 -3.03 -3.52 10.45
CA ASP A 46 -2.08 -2.44 10.16
C ASP A 46 -2.73 -1.08 9.89
N SER A 47 -3.94 -1.07 9.32
CA SER A 47 -4.59 0.16 8.83
C SER A 47 -4.60 1.32 9.85
N PRO A 48 -5.04 1.16 11.12
CA PRO A 48 -5.08 2.26 12.08
C PRO A 48 -3.73 2.55 12.77
N ILE A 49 -2.66 1.85 12.40
CA ILE A 49 -1.35 1.99 13.05
C ILE A 49 -0.49 2.98 12.27
N PRO A 50 -0.12 4.14 12.84
CA PRO A 50 0.76 5.10 12.19
C PRO A 50 2.08 4.45 11.77
N GLY A 51 2.45 4.62 10.51
CA GLY A 51 3.66 4.02 9.94
C GLY A 51 3.45 2.65 9.34
N ALA A 52 2.38 1.93 9.69
CA ALA A 52 2.02 0.69 9.01
C ALA A 52 1.03 0.97 7.87
N GLY A 53 -0.23 1.25 8.20
CA GLY A 53 -1.31 1.48 7.24
C GLY A 53 -1.15 2.78 6.46
N ALA A 54 -0.80 3.88 7.14
CA ALA A 54 -0.52 5.17 6.54
C ALA A 54 0.59 5.91 7.27
N TYR A 55 1.34 6.73 6.54
CA TYR A 55 2.25 7.72 7.11
C TYR A 55 2.36 8.92 6.16
N ALA A 56 2.39 10.12 6.73
CA ALA A 56 2.54 11.36 5.98
C ALA A 56 3.49 12.31 6.70
N ASP A 57 4.35 12.96 5.92
CA ASP A 57 5.28 13.99 6.35
C ASP A 57 5.32 15.05 5.25
N SER A 58 4.84 16.27 5.54
CA SER A 58 4.74 17.32 4.52
C SER A 58 6.09 17.77 3.96
N GLU A 59 7.20 17.47 4.65
CA GLU A 59 8.54 17.77 4.15
C GLU A 59 9.00 16.82 3.03
N PHE A 60 8.45 15.60 2.97
CA PHE A 60 8.96 14.54 2.09
C PHE A 60 7.89 13.86 1.24
N GLY A 61 6.72 13.56 1.80
CA GLY A 61 5.64 12.85 1.12
C GLY A 61 4.85 11.93 2.05
N ALA A 62 4.16 10.97 1.46
CA ALA A 62 3.33 10.01 2.19
C ALA A 62 3.33 8.63 1.53
N ALA A 63 2.90 7.65 2.31
CA ALA A 63 2.66 6.30 1.87
C ALA A 63 1.43 5.71 2.53
N VAL A 64 0.73 4.85 1.79
CA VAL A 64 -0.40 4.05 2.28
C VAL A 64 -0.23 2.60 1.85
N ALA A 65 -0.52 1.70 2.76
CA ALA A 65 -0.37 0.27 2.59
C ALA A 65 -1.72 -0.46 2.66
N THR A 66 -1.78 -1.61 2.00
CA THR A 66 -2.96 -2.47 1.96
C THR A 66 -2.51 -3.92 1.83
N GLY A 67 -3.20 -4.89 2.44
CA GLY A 67 -2.77 -6.28 2.39
C GLY A 67 -3.09 -7.11 3.63
N ASP A 68 -2.25 -8.13 3.85
CA ASP A 68 -2.20 -8.90 5.08
C ASP A 68 -1.67 -8.05 6.23
N GLY A 69 -2.59 -7.35 6.91
CA GLY A 69 -2.26 -6.45 8.01
C GLY A 69 -1.51 -7.10 9.16
N ASP A 70 -1.64 -8.42 9.38
CA ASP A 70 -0.93 -9.11 10.47
C ASP A 70 0.58 -9.22 10.18
N VAL A 71 0.94 -9.34 8.90
CA VAL A 71 2.34 -9.32 8.45
C VAL A 71 2.82 -7.88 8.26
N MET A 72 2.07 -7.06 7.51
CA MET A 72 2.43 -5.69 7.14
C MET A 72 2.77 -4.83 8.36
N MET A 73 1.99 -4.94 9.45
CA MET A 73 2.19 -4.12 10.65
C MET A 73 3.55 -4.31 11.33
N ARG A 74 4.18 -5.48 11.15
CA ARG A 74 5.47 -5.81 11.80
C ARG A 74 6.66 -5.08 11.18
N PHE A 75 6.47 -4.44 10.02
CA PHE A 75 7.55 -3.85 9.22
C PHE A 75 7.39 -2.34 9.00
N LEU A 76 6.28 -1.74 9.46
CA LEU A 76 5.96 -0.32 9.25
C LEU A 76 6.23 0.16 7.80
N PRO A 77 5.62 -0.48 6.78
CA PRO A 77 5.95 -0.23 5.38
C PRO A 77 5.74 1.22 4.95
N SER A 78 4.69 1.88 5.45
CA SER A 78 4.40 3.27 5.10
C SER A 78 5.44 4.23 5.68
N PHE A 79 5.84 4.04 6.94
CA PHE A 79 6.91 4.82 7.56
C PHE A 79 8.23 4.61 6.82
N LEU A 80 8.59 3.35 6.55
CA LEU A 80 9.82 3.02 5.84
C LEU A 80 9.84 3.66 4.45
N ALA A 81 8.73 3.64 3.70
CA ALA A 81 8.67 4.25 2.38
C ALA A 81 8.89 5.77 2.45
N VAL A 82 8.26 6.46 3.41
CA VAL A 82 8.49 7.91 3.61
C VAL A 82 9.93 8.18 4.05
N GLU A 83 10.54 7.32 4.87
CA GLU A 83 11.96 7.43 5.23
C GLU A 83 12.86 7.25 4.00
N GLN A 84 12.51 6.38 3.04
CA GLN A 84 13.24 6.28 1.78
C GLN A 84 13.09 7.55 0.93
N LEU A 85 11.92 8.20 0.91
CA LEU A 85 11.76 9.51 0.27
C LEU A 85 12.66 10.56 0.93
N ARG A 86 12.74 10.57 2.26
CA ARG A 86 13.64 11.44 3.04
C ARG A 86 15.12 11.23 2.66
N LEU A 87 15.51 10.00 2.35
CA LEU A 87 16.85 9.64 1.86
C LEU A 87 17.05 9.91 0.35
N GLY A 88 16.07 10.52 -0.33
CA GLY A 88 16.17 10.90 -1.74
C GLY A 88 15.79 9.80 -2.74
N ALA A 89 15.14 8.72 -2.31
CA ALA A 89 14.60 7.73 -3.23
C ALA A 89 13.40 8.29 -4.00
N SER A 90 13.21 7.83 -5.25
CA SER A 90 11.95 8.06 -5.96
C SER A 90 10.81 7.26 -5.33
N PRO A 91 9.53 7.68 -5.48
CA PRO A 91 8.37 6.96 -4.96
C PRO A 91 8.34 5.47 -5.33
N SER A 92 8.61 5.12 -6.59
CA SER A 92 8.64 3.72 -7.03
C SER A 92 9.76 2.90 -6.38
N LYS A 93 10.93 3.53 -6.15
CA LYS A 93 12.06 2.89 -5.45
C LYS A 93 11.72 2.69 -3.97
N ALA A 94 11.17 3.71 -3.31
CA ALA A 94 10.72 3.65 -1.92
C ALA A 94 9.69 2.53 -1.71
N ALA A 95 8.67 2.47 -2.57
CA ALA A 95 7.65 1.43 -2.56
C ALA A 95 8.26 0.02 -2.69
N LYS A 96 9.17 -0.16 -3.66
CA LYS A 96 9.83 -1.45 -3.90
C LYS A 96 10.69 -1.89 -2.72
N ILE A 97 11.42 -0.97 -2.08
CA ILE A 97 12.22 -1.25 -0.88
C ILE A 97 11.32 -1.74 0.26
N ALA A 98 10.19 -1.06 0.51
CA ALA A 98 9.26 -1.43 1.56
C ALA A 98 8.70 -2.86 1.35
N ILE A 99 8.20 -3.16 0.14
CA ILE A 99 7.65 -4.48 -0.18
C ILE A 99 8.72 -5.58 -0.17
N THR A 100 9.91 -5.29 -0.72
CA THR A 100 11.00 -6.28 -0.81
C THR A 100 11.47 -6.71 0.58
N ARG A 101 11.61 -5.78 1.53
CA ARG A 101 12.03 -6.10 2.90
C ARG A 101 11.05 -7.02 3.64
N ILE A 102 9.75 -6.89 3.35
CA ILE A 102 8.74 -7.82 3.88
C ILE A 102 8.87 -9.17 3.18
N ALA A 103 8.97 -9.19 1.85
CA ALA A 103 9.08 -10.41 1.05
C ALA A 103 10.32 -11.25 1.41
N GLU A 104 11.43 -10.63 1.80
CA GLU A 104 12.62 -11.34 2.27
C GLU A 104 12.38 -12.17 3.55
N LYS A 105 11.40 -11.80 4.36
CA LYS A 105 11.02 -12.52 5.58
C LYS A 105 9.77 -13.38 5.41
N PHE A 106 8.82 -12.92 4.60
CA PHE A 106 7.55 -13.57 4.33
C PHE A 106 7.29 -13.64 2.81
N PRO A 107 7.97 -14.51 2.04
CA PRO A 107 7.95 -14.45 0.56
C PRO A 107 6.56 -14.53 -0.07
N SER A 108 5.61 -15.18 0.61
CA SER A 108 4.24 -15.39 0.13
C SER A 108 3.21 -14.39 0.69
N PHE A 109 3.64 -13.32 1.39
CA PHE A 109 2.69 -12.36 1.95
C PHE A 109 1.90 -11.64 0.85
N PHE A 110 0.64 -11.31 1.12
CA PHE A 110 -0.18 -10.49 0.24
C PHE A 110 -0.09 -9.03 0.67
N GLY A 111 0.28 -8.13 -0.23
CA GLY A 111 0.23 -6.70 0.09
C GLY A 111 0.73 -5.78 -1.01
N GLY A 112 0.31 -4.53 -0.93
CA GLY A 112 0.68 -3.45 -1.82
C GLY A 112 0.89 -2.15 -1.05
N ILE A 113 1.66 -1.25 -1.64
CA ILE A 113 1.90 0.09 -1.09
C ILE A 113 1.85 1.10 -2.23
N VAL A 114 1.24 2.25 -1.97
CA VAL A 114 1.30 3.45 -2.81
C VAL A 114 2.08 4.51 -2.06
N VAL A 115 2.97 5.20 -2.78
CA VAL A 115 3.85 6.23 -2.25
C VAL A 115 3.72 7.46 -3.13
N ALA A 116 3.63 8.64 -2.52
CA ALA A 116 3.70 9.91 -3.21
C ALA A 116 4.74 10.80 -2.53
N ASP A 117 5.61 11.45 -3.31
CA ASP A 117 6.48 12.50 -2.77
C ASP A 117 5.75 13.85 -2.69
N LYS A 118 6.31 14.81 -1.95
CA LYS A 118 5.72 16.16 -1.83
C LYS A 118 5.59 16.93 -3.14
N LYS A 119 6.23 16.47 -4.22
CA LYS A 119 6.15 17.10 -5.55
C LYS A 119 5.00 16.51 -6.39
N GLY A 120 4.26 15.53 -5.86
CA GLY A 120 3.17 14.86 -6.55
C GLY A 120 3.61 13.68 -7.43
N ASN A 121 4.88 13.29 -7.40
CA ASN A 121 5.29 12.06 -8.08
C ASN A 121 4.76 10.86 -7.31
N VAL A 122 4.27 9.86 -8.02
CA VAL A 122 3.66 8.66 -7.43
C VAL A 122 4.37 7.38 -7.85
N GLY A 123 4.38 6.39 -6.97
CA GLY A 123 4.91 5.06 -7.23
C GLY A 123 4.20 4.02 -6.39
N ALA A 124 4.27 2.76 -6.82
CA ALA A 124 3.66 1.66 -6.09
C ALA A 124 4.49 0.38 -6.25
N ALA A 125 4.28 -0.56 -5.33
CA ALA A 125 4.84 -1.91 -5.40
C ALA A 125 3.91 -2.89 -4.68
N CYS A 126 4.06 -4.18 -4.98
CA CYS A 126 3.18 -5.21 -4.46
C CYS A 126 3.84 -6.60 -4.47
N ASN A 127 3.29 -7.50 -3.65
CA ASN A 127 3.61 -8.92 -3.57
C ASN A 127 2.32 -9.75 -3.43
N GLY A 128 2.34 -11.00 -3.90
CA GLY A 128 1.22 -11.95 -3.74
C GLY A 128 0.01 -11.72 -4.68
N MET A 129 0.14 -10.83 -5.66
CA MET A 129 -0.83 -10.59 -6.75
C MET A 129 -0.09 -10.41 -8.08
N ASP A 130 -0.79 -10.43 -9.22
CA ASP A 130 -0.13 -10.30 -10.55
C ASP A 130 0.16 -8.83 -10.87
N GLN A 131 -0.85 -7.98 -10.68
CA GLN A 131 -0.77 -6.53 -10.83
C GLN A 131 -1.48 -5.83 -9.69
N PHE A 132 -1.00 -4.65 -9.33
CA PHE A 132 -1.63 -3.80 -8.34
C PHE A 132 -2.13 -2.49 -8.98
N PRO A 133 -3.46 -2.32 -9.10
CA PRO A 133 -4.06 -1.08 -9.57
C PRO A 133 -4.11 -0.02 -8.46
N PHE A 134 -3.94 1.24 -8.84
CA PHE A 134 -4.20 2.39 -7.97
C PHE A 134 -4.67 3.60 -8.79
N SER A 135 -5.54 4.41 -8.21
CA SER A 135 -6.11 5.59 -8.85
C SER A 135 -5.28 6.84 -8.57
N VAL A 136 -5.16 7.72 -9.55
CA VAL A 136 -4.48 9.02 -9.45
C VAL A 136 -5.38 10.09 -10.05
N ALA A 137 -5.56 11.19 -9.32
CA ALA A 137 -6.20 12.40 -9.80
C ALA A 137 -5.30 13.60 -9.47
N SER A 138 -5.08 14.47 -10.44
CA SER A 138 -4.31 15.70 -10.35
C SER A 138 -4.68 16.61 -11.51
N ASP A 139 -4.28 17.89 -11.45
CA ASP A 139 -4.55 18.87 -12.54
C ASP A 139 -3.85 18.50 -13.86
N GLU A 140 -2.89 17.57 -13.84
CA GLU A 140 -2.25 17.02 -15.04
C GLU A 140 -3.23 16.17 -15.86
N TYR A 141 -4.27 15.62 -15.23
CA TYR A 141 -5.21 14.70 -15.86
C TYR A 141 -6.64 15.27 -15.83
N PRO A 142 -7.36 15.34 -16.96
CA PRO A 142 -8.73 15.86 -17.00
C PRO A 142 -9.74 14.95 -16.26
N ASN A 143 -9.37 13.69 -16.01
CA ASN A 143 -10.17 12.71 -15.27
C ASN A 143 -9.23 11.83 -14.43
N THR A 144 -9.78 11.17 -13.40
CA THR A 144 -9.06 10.14 -12.65
C THR A 144 -8.53 9.04 -13.57
N ILE A 145 -7.25 8.71 -13.43
CA ILE A 145 -6.60 7.62 -14.17
C ILE A 145 -6.31 6.44 -13.23
N ILE A 146 -6.25 5.24 -13.79
CA ILE A 146 -5.83 4.03 -13.08
C ILE A 146 -4.44 3.65 -13.58
N LYS A 147 -3.47 3.62 -12.67
CA LYS A 147 -2.11 3.12 -12.94
C LYS A 147 -1.99 1.69 -12.42
N TYR A 148 -1.12 0.91 -13.06
CA TYR A 148 -0.85 -0.48 -12.71
C TYR A 148 0.64 -0.68 -12.50
N VAL A 149 1.02 -1.49 -11.52
CA VAL A 149 2.38 -2.02 -11.39
C VAL A 149 2.35 -3.53 -11.38
N ASN A 150 3.29 -4.15 -12.10
CA ASN A 150 3.50 -5.59 -12.03
C ASN A 150 4.16 -5.94 -10.69
N CYS A 151 3.61 -6.92 -9.98
CA CYS A 151 4.17 -7.32 -8.70
C CYS A 151 5.40 -8.19 -8.90
N THR A 152 6.39 -8.00 -8.03
CA THR A 152 7.62 -8.78 -8.11
C THR A 152 7.44 -10.01 -7.23
N SER A 153 7.33 -11.20 -7.83
CA SER A 153 7.47 -12.44 -7.08
C SER A 153 8.95 -12.61 -6.73
N VAL A 154 9.29 -12.45 -5.45
CA VAL A 154 10.63 -12.79 -4.98
C VAL A 154 10.78 -14.30 -5.10
N SER A 155 11.49 -14.75 -6.14
CA SER A 155 11.87 -16.16 -6.30
C SER A 155 12.51 -16.65 -5.01
N LYS A 156 12.02 -17.77 -4.47
CA LYS A 156 12.63 -18.46 -3.34
C LYS A 156 14.14 -18.59 -3.62
N LYS A 157 14.97 -17.88 -2.86
CA LYS A 157 16.37 -18.30 -2.74
C LYS A 157 16.32 -19.68 -2.07
N LYS A 158 16.62 -20.72 -2.85
CA LYS A 158 16.91 -22.06 -2.33
C LYS A 158 18.10 -21.98 -1.39
#